data_AF-A0AA85JY16-F1
#
_entry.id   AF-A0AA85JY16-F1
#
_cell.length_a   1.000
_cell.length_b   1.000
_cell.length_c   1.000
_cell.angle_alpha   90.00
_cell.angle_beta   90.00
_cell.angle_gamma   90.00
#
_symmetry.space_group_name_H-M   'P 1'
#
loop_
_entity.id
_entity.type
_entity.pdbx_description
1 polymer ?
#
loop_
_entity_poly.entity_id
_entity_poly.type
_entity_poly.pdbx_seq_one_letter_code
_entity_poly.pdbx_strand_id
1 'polypeptide(L)'
;MTEKSRKRNSNVKLEQRNPPVSKKTKDSQNGASLLGCLNSEQIQERISLIDQGFYLKCPPDFLSFYEFCKTLSNDAPLDALSEIGFRLVGPFEILHYGSKDQVKKGQWSNHYRFYHDPPEFVTVVVCSNDQSHIGYFRDSYESTPFVAKSTATISGVIEYCGQNLFAFLRTVLDRKTSCHTSHLLESFDEFVSAKNILIDDSSSFIKHRKKHQVCATTNSIGLMIDVSEGDIGYRPISVSYCKLDQKISSKFIIFLIADFLRD
;
A
#
# COMPACT_ATOMS: atom_id res chain seq x y z
N MET A 1 10.71 11.74 -26.81
CA MET A 1 9.24 11.77 -26.66
C MET A 1 8.93 11.82 -25.18
N THR A 2 8.24 12.87 -24.72
CA THR A 2 7.78 12.99 -23.33
C THR A 2 6.59 12.07 -23.12
N GLU A 3 6.80 10.91 -22.51
CA GLU A 3 5.72 10.00 -22.12
C GLU A 3 4.90 10.66 -21.00
N LYS A 4 3.78 11.27 -21.40
CA LYS A 4 2.72 11.64 -20.47
C LYS A 4 2.12 10.35 -19.93
N SER A 5 2.52 9.99 -18.71
CA SER A 5 1.92 8.91 -17.93
C SER A 5 0.42 9.18 -17.79
N ARG A 6 -0.39 8.49 -18.60
CA ARG A 6 -1.86 8.58 -18.56
C ARG A 6 -2.34 7.87 -17.29
N LYS A 7 -2.41 8.60 -16.16
CA LYS A 7 -3.27 8.21 -15.04
C LYS A 7 -4.69 8.06 -15.59
N ARG A 8 -5.15 6.82 -15.76
CA ARG A 8 -6.56 6.55 -16.04
C ARG A 8 -7.33 6.97 -14.80
N ASN A 9 -8.17 8.00 -14.92
CA ASN A 9 -9.05 8.46 -13.85
C ASN A 9 -9.90 7.29 -13.35
N SER A 10 -9.61 6.85 -12.14
CA SER A 10 -10.57 6.11 -11.32
C SER A 10 -11.64 7.10 -10.88
N ASN A 11 -12.87 6.97 -11.40
CA ASN A 11 -14.01 7.78 -10.98
C ASN A 11 -14.47 7.38 -9.56
N VAL A 12 -13.64 7.60 -8.55
CA VAL A 12 -14.02 7.46 -7.14
C VAL A 12 -14.69 8.77 -6.71
N LYS A 13 -16.00 8.71 -6.45
CA LYS A 13 -16.76 9.84 -5.90
C LYS A 13 -16.65 9.80 -4.38
N LEU A 14 -15.67 10.51 -3.85
CA LEU A 14 -15.45 10.65 -2.41
C LEU A 14 -16.50 11.57 -1.77
N GLU A 15 -16.88 11.26 -0.52
CA GLU A 15 -17.61 12.19 0.34
C GLU A 15 -16.71 13.34 0.80
N GLN A 16 -16.51 14.36 -0.04
CA GLN A 16 -15.92 15.62 0.44
C GLN A 16 -16.91 16.29 1.40
N ARG A 17 -16.56 16.37 2.68
CA ARG A 17 -17.17 17.29 3.65
C ARG A 17 -16.19 18.43 3.90
N ASN A 18 -16.70 19.67 3.90
CA ASN A 18 -15.93 20.81 4.36
C ASN A 18 -15.61 20.64 5.85
N PRO A 19 -14.42 21.03 6.33
CA PRO A 19 -14.09 20.96 7.75
C PRO A 19 -15.03 21.86 8.55
N PRO A 20 -15.55 21.41 9.71
CA PRO A 20 -16.28 22.28 10.61
C PRO A 20 -15.33 23.33 11.19
N VAL A 21 -15.68 24.60 11.04
CA VAL A 21 -15.00 25.73 11.67
C VAL A 21 -15.07 25.54 13.19
N SER A 22 -13.91 25.33 13.83
CA SER A 22 -13.81 25.10 15.26
C SER A 22 -13.97 26.41 16.06
N LYS A 23 -15.03 26.50 16.86
CA LYS A 23 -15.10 27.45 17.98
C LYS A 23 -14.47 26.78 19.21
N LYS A 24 -13.44 27.43 19.77
CA LYS A 24 -12.76 27.01 21.01
C LYS A 24 -13.74 26.93 22.18
N THR A 25 -13.75 25.80 22.89
CA THR A 25 -14.04 25.78 24.32
C THR A 25 -13.21 24.70 25.02
N LYS A 26 -12.75 25.02 26.23
CA LYS A 26 -11.79 24.30 27.07
C LYS A 26 -12.39 23.11 27.84
N ASP A 27 -11.49 22.18 28.14
CA ASP A 27 -11.42 21.18 29.23
C ASP A 27 -12.47 20.07 29.31
N SER A 28 -12.04 18.80 29.16
CA SER A 28 -11.75 17.91 30.30
C SER A 28 -11.26 16.52 29.82
N GLN A 29 -10.32 15.94 30.56
CA GLN A 29 -9.72 14.63 30.31
C GLN A 29 -10.72 13.49 30.58
N ASN A 30 -10.87 12.58 29.60
CA ASN A 30 -11.19 11.16 29.81
C ASN A 30 -10.98 10.41 28.47
N GLY A 31 -10.36 9.24 28.53
CA GLY A 31 -9.86 8.47 27.37
C GLY A 31 -10.86 8.36 26.22
N ALA A 32 -10.67 9.17 25.19
CA ALA A 32 -11.46 9.17 23.97
C ALA A 32 -10.72 8.39 22.88
N SER A 33 -11.36 7.34 22.37
CA SER A 33 -10.90 6.62 21.18
C SER A 33 -10.73 7.57 20.00
N LEU A 34 -9.61 7.41 19.29
CA LEU A 34 -9.00 8.32 18.32
C LEU A 34 -9.76 8.54 17.00
N LEU A 35 -10.94 7.96 16.87
CA LEU A 35 -11.85 8.12 15.73
C LEU A 35 -12.91 9.21 15.96
N GLY A 36 -12.54 10.33 16.59
CA GLY A 36 -13.43 11.40 17.08
C GLY A 36 -14.43 12.08 16.12
N CYS A 37 -14.68 11.57 14.91
CA CYS A 37 -15.76 11.98 14.02
C CYS A 37 -16.60 10.81 13.45
N LEU A 38 -16.15 9.56 13.59
CA LEU A 38 -16.83 8.37 13.07
C LEU A 38 -17.20 7.43 14.22
N ASN A 39 -18.44 6.97 14.24
CA ASN A 39 -18.85 5.91 15.15
C ASN A 39 -18.40 4.53 14.63
N SER A 40 -18.48 3.51 15.50
CA SER A 40 -18.06 2.14 15.16
C SER A 40 -18.78 1.59 13.93
N GLU A 41 -20.06 1.90 13.73
CA GLU A 41 -20.84 1.45 12.57
C GLU A 41 -20.31 2.02 11.26
N GLN A 42 -20.02 3.32 11.23
CA GLN A 42 -19.44 4.00 10.07
C GLN A 42 -18.06 3.47 9.70
N ILE A 43 -17.26 3.09 10.69
CA ILE A 43 -15.95 2.48 10.45
C ILE A 43 -16.13 1.10 9.81
N GLN A 44 -17.02 0.27 10.35
CA GLN A 44 -17.31 -1.04 9.79
C GLN A 44 -17.88 -0.96 8.37
N GLU A 45 -18.78 -0.02 8.12
CA GLU A 45 -19.28 0.28 6.78
C GLU A 45 -18.13 0.61 5.82
N ARG A 46 -17.24 1.54 6.21
CA ARG A 46 -16.09 1.93 5.37
C ARG A 46 -15.12 0.78 5.14
N ILE A 47 -14.85 -0.05 6.14
CA ILE A 47 -14.04 -1.27 5.99
C ILE A 47 -14.70 -2.25 5.01
N SER A 48 -16.02 -2.43 5.09
CA SER A 48 -16.77 -3.25 4.14
C SER A 48 -16.69 -2.69 2.71
N LEU A 49 -16.74 -1.37 2.54
CA LEU A 49 -16.57 -0.73 1.23
C LEU A 49 -15.16 -0.95 0.68
N ILE A 50 -14.13 -0.87 1.52
CA ILE A 50 -12.73 -1.10 1.13
C ILE A 50 -12.55 -2.55 0.67
N ASP A 51 -13.07 -3.51 1.44
CA ASP A 51 -13.03 -4.93 1.08
C ASP A 51 -13.71 -5.16 -0.27
N GLN A 52 -14.95 -4.67 -0.43
CA GLN A 52 -15.69 -4.84 -1.68
C GLN A 52 -15.02 -4.13 -2.86
N GLY A 53 -14.54 -2.90 -2.69
CA GLY A 53 -14.04 -2.06 -3.77
C GLY A 53 -12.62 -2.42 -4.22
N PHE A 54 -11.73 -2.78 -3.28
CA PHE A 54 -10.32 -3.10 -3.56
C PHE A 54 -9.99 -4.59 -3.47
N TYR A 55 -10.93 -5.44 -3.03
CA TYR A 55 -10.66 -6.83 -2.62
C TYR A 55 -9.59 -6.90 -1.53
N LEU A 56 -9.64 -5.98 -0.57
CA LEU A 56 -8.66 -5.88 0.52
C LEU A 56 -9.36 -6.08 1.86
N LYS A 57 -9.15 -7.26 2.46
CA LYS A 57 -9.39 -7.45 3.90
C LYS A 57 -8.38 -6.60 4.65
N CYS A 58 -8.84 -5.55 5.31
CA CYS A 58 -7.96 -4.60 5.99
C CYS A 58 -7.18 -5.32 7.10
N PRO A 59 -5.84 -5.30 7.08
CA PRO A 59 -5.05 -5.91 8.14
C PRO A 59 -5.21 -5.16 9.47
N PRO A 60 -4.86 -5.78 10.61
CA PRO A 60 -5.07 -5.19 11.94
C PRO A 60 -4.40 -3.82 12.15
N ASP A 61 -3.29 -3.57 11.49
CA ASP A 61 -2.55 -2.30 11.58
C ASP A 61 -3.21 -1.17 10.79
N PHE A 62 -4.07 -1.45 9.80
CA PHE A 62 -4.63 -0.45 8.91
C PHE A 62 -5.37 0.68 9.67
N LEU A 63 -6.32 0.32 10.53
CA LEU A 63 -7.06 1.32 11.32
C LEU A 63 -6.15 2.04 12.31
N SER A 64 -5.28 1.30 13.00
CA SER A 64 -4.33 1.85 13.98
C SER A 64 -3.37 2.85 13.33
N PHE A 65 -2.94 2.60 12.10
CA PHE A 65 -2.04 3.49 11.36
C PHE A 65 -2.73 4.79 10.96
N TYR A 66 -4.02 4.72 10.60
CA TYR A 66 -4.82 5.92 10.37
C TYR A 66 -5.08 6.69 11.67
N GLU A 67 -5.34 6.01 12.79
CA GLU A 67 -5.45 6.64 14.11
C GLU A 67 -4.16 7.38 14.50
N PHE A 68 -3.00 6.78 14.24
CA PHE A 68 -1.70 7.43 14.43
C PHE A 68 -1.59 8.70 13.57
N CYS A 69 -1.95 8.63 12.28
CA CYS A 69 -1.92 9.82 11.43
C CYS A 69 -2.87 10.92 11.95
N LYS A 70 -3.99 10.55 12.57
CA LYS A 70 -4.89 11.49 13.25
C LYS A 70 -4.31 12.11 14.52
N THR A 71 -3.45 11.42 15.27
CA THR A 71 -2.77 12.03 16.44
C THR A 71 -1.80 13.11 15.98
N LEU A 72 -1.16 12.93 14.83
CA LEU A 72 -0.22 13.87 14.25
C LEU A 72 -0.94 15.09 13.63
N SER A 73 -2.01 14.87 12.87
CA SER A 73 -2.83 15.93 12.29
C SER A 73 -4.29 15.52 12.22
N ASN A 74 -5.11 16.11 13.11
CA ASN A 74 -6.54 15.83 13.12
C ASN A 74 -7.28 16.43 11.92
N ASP A 75 -6.80 17.55 11.38
CA ASP A 75 -7.44 18.26 10.26
C ASP A 75 -7.06 17.64 8.91
N ALA A 76 -5.83 17.14 8.76
CA ALA A 76 -5.31 16.57 7.52
C ALA A 76 -4.60 15.22 7.74
N PRO A 77 -5.29 14.19 8.25
CA PRO A 77 -4.65 12.91 8.59
C PRO A 77 -4.08 12.17 7.38
N LEU A 78 -4.62 12.39 6.17
CA LEU A 78 -4.06 11.79 4.96
C LEU A 78 -2.69 12.37 4.57
N ASP A 79 -2.40 13.58 5.02
CA ASP A 79 -1.18 14.35 4.74
C ASP A 79 -0.26 14.48 5.98
N ALA A 80 -0.58 13.77 7.06
CA ALA A 80 0.11 13.88 8.35
C ALA A 80 1.61 13.52 8.28
N LEU A 81 2.01 12.73 7.29
CA LEU A 81 3.40 12.29 7.07
C LEU A 81 4.07 13.02 5.89
N SER A 82 3.53 14.17 5.48
CA SER A 82 4.04 14.94 4.35
C SER A 82 5.46 15.45 4.56
N GLU A 83 5.89 15.69 5.80
CA GLU A 83 7.27 16.08 6.14
C GLU A 83 8.33 15.03 5.74
N ILE A 84 7.96 13.74 5.75
CA ILE A 84 8.80 12.65 5.25
C ILE A 84 8.47 12.26 3.80
N GLY A 85 7.59 13.03 3.15
CA GLY A 85 7.18 12.87 1.76
C GLY A 85 6.11 11.81 1.52
N PHE A 86 5.33 11.45 2.54
CA PHE A 86 4.29 10.41 2.43
C PHE A 86 2.88 11.00 2.49
N ARG A 87 2.00 10.48 1.63
CA ARG A 87 0.56 10.74 1.66
C ARG A 87 -0.21 9.43 1.64
N LEU A 88 -1.16 9.27 2.54
CA LEU A 88 -2.09 8.13 2.59
C LEU A 88 -3.13 8.28 1.47
N VAL A 89 -3.38 7.20 0.73
CA VAL A 89 -4.23 7.20 -0.47
C VAL A 89 -5.07 5.93 -0.56
N GLY A 90 -5.94 5.83 -1.57
CA GLY A 90 -6.61 4.59 -1.94
C GLY A 90 -7.57 4.14 -0.82
N PRO A 91 -7.36 2.96 -0.20
CA PRO A 91 -8.16 2.52 0.95
C PRO A 91 -8.28 3.57 2.07
N PHE A 92 -7.22 4.33 2.36
CA PHE A 92 -7.28 5.37 3.40
C PHE A 92 -8.16 6.56 3.01
N GLU A 93 -8.25 6.91 1.73
CA GLU A 93 -9.18 7.95 1.27
C GLU A 93 -10.63 7.51 1.44
N ILE A 94 -10.92 6.22 1.22
CA ILE A 94 -12.25 5.67 1.52
C ILE A 94 -12.52 5.65 3.03
N LEU A 95 -11.52 5.27 3.84
CA LEU A 95 -11.65 5.32 5.29
C LEU A 95 -11.89 6.75 5.81
N HIS A 96 -11.27 7.76 5.20
CA HIS A 96 -11.35 9.15 5.64
C HIS A 96 -12.60 9.87 5.12
N TYR A 97 -12.88 9.77 3.82
CA TYR A 97 -14.01 10.47 3.19
C TYR A 97 -15.29 9.63 3.23
N GLY A 98 -15.21 8.32 2.97
CA GLY A 98 -16.36 7.48 2.67
C GLY A 98 -16.73 7.49 1.18
N SER A 99 -17.78 6.76 0.82
CA SER A 99 -18.33 6.70 -0.55
C SER A 99 -19.80 7.11 -0.55
N LYS A 100 -20.21 7.89 -1.56
CA LYS A 100 -21.63 8.27 -1.75
C LYS A 100 -22.47 7.20 -2.45
N ASP A 101 -21.81 6.34 -3.22
CA ASP A 101 -22.48 5.36 -4.06
C ASP A 101 -22.29 3.95 -3.49
N GLN A 102 -23.26 3.07 -3.76
CA GLN A 102 -23.07 1.63 -3.57
C GLN A 102 -21.88 1.17 -4.42
N VAL A 103 -20.98 0.42 -3.78
CA VAL A 103 -19.74 -0.04 -4.40
C VAL A 103 -19.96 -1.41 -5.01
N LYS A 104 -19.65 -1.56 -6.30
CA LYS A 104 -19.59 -2.87 -6.94
C LYS A 104 -18.28 -3.56 -6.56
N LYS A 105 -18.30 -4.89 -6.51
CA LYS A 105 -17.09 -5.69 -6.27
C LYS A 105 -16.00 -5.30 -7.28
N GLY A 106 -14.81 -4.96 -6.79
CA GLY A 106 -13.67 -4.57 -7.61
C GLY A 106 -13.76 -3.19 -8.28
N GLN A 107 -14.77 -2.37 -7.95
CA GLN A 107 -14.97 -1.05 -8.58
C GLN A 107 -13.75 -0.13 -8.43
N TRP A 108 -12.97 -0.28 -7.36
CA TRP A 108 -11.78 0.52 -7.08
C TRP A 108 -10.47 -0.25 -7.29
N SER A 109 -10.53 -1.41 -7.93
CA SER A 109 -9.34 -2.23 -8.23
C SER A 109 -8.25 -1.46 -8.98
N ASN A 110 -8.61 -0.43 -9.75
CA ASN A 110 -7.67 0.42 -10.49
C ASN A 110 -7.35 1.76 -9.80
N HIS A 111 -7.96 2.07 -8.65
CA HIS A 111 -7.70 3.31 -7.93
C HIS A 111 -6.33 3.24 -7.26
N TYR A 112 -5.42 4.17 -7.62
CA TYR A 112 -3.99 4.12 -7.27
C TYR A 112 -3.27 2.82 -7.65
N ARG A 113 -3.76 2.11 -8.67
CA ARG A 113 -3.03 1.01 -9.30
C ARG A 113 -2.05 1.59 -10.33
N PHE A 114 -0.76 1.44 -10.07
CA PHE A 114 0.28 1.85 -11.01
C PHE A 114 0.53 0.78 -12.07
N TYR A 115 1.28 1.15 -13.11
CA TYR A 115 1.43 0.35 -14.32
C TYR A 115 1.93 -1.08 -14.07
N HIS A 116 2.87 -1.24 -13.13
CA HIS A 116 3.47 -2.54 -12.79
C HIS A 116 2.81 -3.24 -11.61
N ASP A 117 1.76 -2.67 -11.02
CA ASP A 117 1.15 -3.23 -9.81
C ASP A 117 0.29 -4.44 -10.13
N PRO A 118 0.67 -5.64 -9.64
CA PRO A 118 -0.10 -6.85 -9.86
C PRO A 118 -1.36 -6.84 -8.97
N PRO A 119 -2.39 -7.65 -9.26
CA PRO A 119 -3.65 -7.63 -8.51
C PRO A 119 -3.49 -7.83 -6.99
N GLU A 120 -2.44 -8.54 -6.57
CA GLU A 120 -2.02 -8.80 -5.19
C GLU A 120 -1.61 -7.53 -4.43
N PHE A 121 -1.16 -6.51 -5.15
CA PHE A 121 -0.67 -5.25 -4.59
C PHE A 121 -1.78 -4.19 -4.59
N VAL A 122 -2.07 -3.63 -3.41
CA VAL A 122 -3.00 -2.50 -3.24
C VAL A 122 -2.26 -1.36 -2.56
N THR A 123 -2.06 -0.28 -3.31
CA THR A 123 -1.40 0.94 -2.83
C THR A 123 -2.18 1.61 -1.71
N VAL A 124 -1.47 2.00 -0.65
CA VAL A 124 -2.01 2.74 0.49
C VAL A 124 -1.23 4.01 0.80
N VAL A 125 0.03 4.14 0.33
CA VAL A 125 0.83 5.36 0.48
C VAL A 125 1.52 5.69 -0.85
N VAL A 126 1.58 6.97 -1.20
CA VAL A 126 2.43 7.48 -2.29
C VAL A 126 3.57 8.32 -1.71
N CYS A 127 4.76 8.18 -2.31
CA CYS A 127 5.96 8.89 -1.90
C CYS A 127 6.27 10.01 -2.90
N SER A 128 6.23 11.27 -2.45
CA SER A 128 6.51 12.43 -3.30
C SER A 128 7.99 12.53 -3.70
N ASN A 129 8.89 12.01 -2.88
CA ASN A 129 10.33 12.22 -3.03
C ASN A 129 10.97 11.40 -4.16
N ASP A 130 10.50 10.16 -4.39
CA ASP A 130 11.15 9.21 -5.31
C ASP A 130 10.17 8.53 -6.28
N GLN A 131 8.94 9.04 -6.40
CA GLN A 131 7.86 8.47 -7.24
C GLN A 131 7.55 6.99 -6.93
N SER A 132 7.97 6.52 -5.76
CA SER A 132 7.60 5.19 -5.28
C SER A 132 6.25 5.22 -4.58
N HIS A 133 5.72 4.04 -4.36
CA HIS A 133 4.46 3.85 -3.66
C HIS A 133 4.50 2.56 -2.85
N ILE A 134 3.79 2.59 -1.73
CA ILE A 134 3.76 1.53 -0.72
C ILE A 134 2.36 0.94 -0.70
N GLY A 135 2.30 -0.38 -0.65
CA GLY A 135 1.05 -1.11 -0.72
C GLY A 135 1.08 -2.36 0.14
N TYR A 136 -0.12 -2.86 0.40
CA TYR A 136 -0.32 -4.19 0.92
C TYR A 136 -0.21 -5.20 -0.21
N PHE A 137 0.69 -6.17 -0.05
CA PHE A 137 0.83 -7.32 -0.92
C PHE A 137 0.23 -8.55 -0.22
N ARG A 138 -0.64 -9.28 -0.93
CA ARG A 138 -1.26 -10.51 -0.43
C ARG A 138 -1.15 -11.63 -1.44
N ASP A 139 -0.73 -12.80 -1.01
CA ASP A 139 -0.59 -13.98 -1.86
C ASP A 139 -1.96 -14.52 -2.32
N SER A 140 -2.98 -14.35 -1.48
CA SER A 140 -4.37 -14.63 -1.79
C SER A 140 -5.29 -13.63 -1.09
N TYR A 141 -6.57 -13.60 -1.46
CA TYR A 141 -7.57 -12.77 -0.79
C TYR A 141 -7.74 -13.11 0.70
N GLU A 142 -7.49 -14.37 1.08
CA GLU A 142 -7.61 -14.86 2.45
C GLU A 142 -6.35 -14.64 3.29
N SER A 143 -5.19 -14.48 2.64
CA SER A 143 -3.92 -14.26 3.34
C SER A 143 -3.85 -12.89 3.99
N THR A 144 -3.22 -12.81 5.17
CA THR A 144 -2.85 -11.54 5.78
C THR A 144 -1.80 -10.85 4.90
N PRO A 145 -2.03 -9.61 4.45
CA PRO A 145 -1.06 -8.90 3.63
C PRO A 145 0.19 -8.51 4.43
N PHE A 146 1.30 -8.30 3.72
CA PHE A 146 2.49 -7.62 4.22
C PHE A 146 2.72 -6.32 3.43
N VAL A 147 3.63 -5.46 3.90
CA VAL A 147 3.91 -4.19 3.26
C VAL A 147 5.05 -4.32 2.25
N ALA A 148 4.84 -3.76 1.07
CA ALA A 148 5.83 -3.73 0.01
C ALA A 148 5.88 -2.37 -0.71
N LYS A 149 7.04 -2.07 -1.29
CA LYS A 149 7.34 -0.88 -2.08
C LYS A 149 7.47 -1.23 -3.55
N SER A 150 6.96 -0.37 -4.42
CA SER A 150 7.16 -0.42 -5.86
C SER A 150 7.58 0.96 -6.36
N THR A 151 8.41 1.01 -7.41
CA THR A 151 8.78 2.28 -8.07
C THR A 151 8.45 2.16 -9.54
N ALA A 152 7.20 2.51 -9.88
CA ALA A 152 6.60 2.24 -11.18
C ALA A 152 7.32 2.88 -12.38
N THR A 153 8.12 3.92 -12.15
CA THR A 153 8.90 4.61 -13.19
C THR A 153 10.23 3.91 -13.51
N ILE A 154 10.70 3.02 -12.65
CA ILE A 154 12.02 2.38 -12.77
C ILE A 154 11.87 0.94 -13.27
N SER A 155 11.03 0.15 -12.61
CA SER A 155 10.86 -1.27 -12.95
C SER A 155 9.56 -1.84 -12.36
N GLY A 156 9.27 -3.10 -12.70
CA GLY A 156 8.20 -3.86 -12.04
C GLY A 156 8.62 -4.58 -10.77
N VAL A 157 9.80 -4.28 -10.20
CA VAL A 157 10.29 -4.90 -8.97
C VAL A 157 9.48 -4.41 -7.77
N ILE A 158 9.09 -5.36 -6.92
CA ILE A 158 8.37 -5.13 -5.67
C ILE A 158 9.26 -5.57 -4.51
N GLU A 159 9.51 -4.64 -3.59
CA GLU A 159 10.42 -4.81 -2.46
C GLU A 159 9.66 -5.00 -1.16
N TYR A 160 9.96 -6.07 -0.43
CA TYR A 160 9.42 -6.28 0.92
C TYR A 160 9.88 -5.15 1.87
N CYS A 161 8.94 -4.59 2.63
CA CYS A 161 9.17 -3.43 3.50
C CYS A 161 8.80 -3.66 4.97
N GLY A 162 8.12 -4.76 5.31
CA GLY A 162 7.73 -5.07 6.68
C GLY A 162 6.44 -5.88 6.73
N GLN A 163 6.11 -6.45 7.89
CA GLN A 163 4.85 -7.18 8.07
C GLN A 163 3.64 -6.24 8.21
N ASN A 164 3.87 -4.99 8.63
CA ASN A 164 2.84 -3.99 8.82
C ASN A 164 3.40 -2.58 8.52
N LEU A 165 2.52 -1.58 8.42
CA LEU A 165 2.89 -0.20 8.09
C LEU A 165 3.75 0.46 9.17
N PHE A 166 3.64 0.04 10.43
CA PHE A 166 4.48 0.53 11.52
C PHE A 166 5.94 0.06 11.38
N ALA A 167 6.17 -1.21 11.02
CA ALA A 167 7.51 -1.74 10.75
C ALA A 167 8.17 -1.01 9.56
N PHE A 168 7.39 -0.76 8.51
CA PHE A 168 7.85 0.07 7.38
C PHE A 168 8.23 1.49 7.85
N LEU A 169 7.34 2.15 8.59
CA LEU A 169 7.56 3.52 9.04
C LEU A 169 8.78 3.62 9.98
N ARG A 170 8.94 2.69 10.93
CA ARG A 170 10.14 2.56 11.77
C ARG A 170 11.41 2.56 10.92
N THR A 171 11.47 1.66 9.94
CA THR A 171 12.63 1.53 9.04
C THR A 171 12.93 2.85 8.29
N VAL A 172 11.90 3.61 7.93
CA VAL A 172 12.05 4.91 7.26
C VAL A 172 12.58 5.97 8.23
N LEU A 173 12.04 6.04 9.44
CA LEU A 173 12.43 7.03 10.45
C LEU A 173 13.87 6.80 10.92
N ASP A 174 14.27 5.54 11.14
CA ASP A 174 15.63 5.18 11.57
C ASP A 174 16.69 5.54 10.51
N ARG A 175 16.32 5.52 9.22
CA ARG A 175 17.22 5.94 8.12
C ARG A 175 17.29 7.46 7.96
N LYS A 176 16.24 8.17 8.34
CA LYS A 176 16.13 9.63 8.25
C LYS A 176 16.39 10.25 9.62
N THR A 177 17.59 10.05 10.18
CA THR A 177 18.02 10.75 11.40
C THR A 177 18.39 12.19 11.07
N SER A 178 17.39 13.07 11.01
CA SER A 178 17.56 14.52 10.92
C SER A 178 16.93 15.17 12.14
N CYS A 179 17.32 16.40 12.51
CA CYS A 179 16.69 17.10 13.63
C CYS A 179 15.19 17.36 13.42
N HIS A 180 14.71 17.32 12.18
CA HIS A 180 13.31 17.59 11.84
C HIS A 180 12.39 16.38 12.05
N THR A 181 12.92 15.17 12.09
CA THR A 181 12.14 13.92 12.25
C THR A 181 12.07 13.43 13.70
N SER A 182 12.69 14.14 14.66
CA SER A 182 12.77 13.71 16.05
C SER A 182 11.40 13.69 16.74
N HIS A 183 10.58 14.73 16.55
CA HIS A 183 9.25 14.80 17.16
C HIS A 183 8.29 13.74 16.58
N LEU A 184 8.40 13.45 15.28
CA LEU A 184 7.64 12.36 14.65
C LEU A 184 8.06 11.00 15.20
N LEU A 185 9.35 10.77 15.39
CA LEU A 185 9.88 9.54 15.98
C LEU A 185 9.41 9.36 17.44
N GLU A 186 9.45 10.41 18.25
CA GLU A 186 8.93 10.39 19.62
C GLU A 186 7.42 10.08 19.64
N SER A 187 6.64 10.78 18.82
CA SER A 187 5.19 10.55 18.70
C SER A 187 4.88 9.12 18.22
N PHE A 188 5.70 8.58 17.31
CA PHE A 188 5.60 7.22 16.83
C PHE A 188 5.88 6.21 17.95
N ASP A 189 6.95 6.40 18.72
CA ASP A 189 7.34 5.53 19.83
C ASP A 189 6.29 5.49 20.94
N GLU A 190 5.76 6.65 21.31
CA GLU A 190 4.67 6.78 22.28
C GLU A 190 3.42 6.04 21.81
N PHE A 191 3.02 6.21 20.55
CA PHE A 191 1.83 5.58 20.00
C PHE A 191 1.96 4.04 19.94
N VAL A 192 3.08 3.55 19.42
CA VAL A 192 3.37 2.12 19.31
C VAL A 192 3.37 1.46 20.68
N SER A 193 4.00 2.10 21.67
CA SER A 193 4.05 1.62 23.05
C SER A 193 2.66 1.62 23.70
N ALA A 194 1.90 2.71 23.55
CA ALA A 194 0.56 2.83 24.14
C ALA A 194 -0.44 1.81 23.56
N LYS A 195 -0.32 1.47 22.28
CA LYS A 195 -1.21 0.53 21.57
C LYS A 195 -0.70 -0.91 21.57
N ASN A 196 0.47 -1.18 22.16
CA ASN A 196 1.15 -2.48 22.12
C ASN A 196 1.27 -3.04 20.71
N ILE A 197 1.66 -2.19 19.75
CA ILE A 197 1.80 -2.60 18.35
C ILE A 197 3.08 -3.40 18.19
N LEU A 198 2.93 -4.62 17.68
CA LEU A 198 4.07 -5.49 17.39
C LEU A 198 4.78 -5.01 16.12
N ILE A 199 6.03 -4.56 16.29
CA ILE A 199 6.95 -4.25 15.19
C ILE A 199 7.98 -5.39 15.15
N ASP A 200 7.86 -6.24 14.14
CA ASP A 200 8.84 -7.30 13.88
C ASP A 200 9.73 -6.90 12.71
N ASP A 201 10.95 -6.47 13.04
CA ASP A 201 12.01 -6.15 12.06
C ASP A 201 12.82 -7.39 11.66
N SER A 202 12.43 -8.58 12.10
CA SER A 202 13.14 -9.80 11.76
C SER A 202 12.94 -10.16 10.29
N SER A 203 14.04 -10.60 9.66
CA SER A 203 14.01 -11.18 8.31
C SER A 203 13.33 -12.56 8.25
N SER A 204 12.78 -13.07 9.36
CA SER A 204 12.24 -14.42 9.48
C SER A 204 11.05 -14.63 8.55
N PHE A 205 10.12 -13.67 8.50
CA PHE A 205 8.94 -13.70 7.65
C PHE A 205 9.32 -13.84 6.18
N ILE A 206 10.17 -12.94 5.67
CA ILE A 206 10.52 -12.94 4.25
C ILE A 206 11.39 -14.16 3.87
N LYS A 207 12.23 -14.65 4.79
CA LYS A 207 12.98 -15.91 4.60
C LYS A 207 12.04 -17.11 4.53
N HIS A 208 11.08 -17.19 5.45
CA HIS A 208 10.07 -18.24 5.45
C HIS A 208 9.27 -18.21 4.16
N ARG A 209 8.79 -17.04 3.75
CA ARG A 209 8.03 -16.89 2.50
C ARG A 209 8.87 -17.29 1.28
N LYS A 210 10.11 -16.81 1.17
CA LYS A 210 11.03 -17.19 0.07
C LYS A 210 11.34 -18.68 0.00
N LYS A 211 11.32 -19.40 1.13
CA LYS A 211 11.49 -20.86 1.15
C LYS A 211 10.30 -21.60 0.53
N HIS A 212 9.10 -21.04 0.67
CA HIS A 212 7.84 -21.65 0.23
C HIS A 212 7.34 -21.07 -1.11
N GLN A 213 8.03 -20.08 -1.67
CA GLN A 213 7.70 -19.53 -2.98
C GLN A 213 7.96 -20.59 -4.06
N VAL A 214 7.01 -20.73 -4.98
CA VAL A 214 7.20 -21.62 -6.14
C VAL A 214 8.04 -20.95 -7.22
N CYS A 215 8.08 -19.61 -7.23
CA CYS A 215 8.65 -18.85 -8.32
C CYS A 215 8.89 -17.38 -7.94
N ALA A 216 10.06 -16.80 -8.20
CA ALA A 216 10.33 -15.39 -7.88
C ALA A 216 9.66 -14.36 -8.81
N THR A 217 9.25 -14.80 -10.02
CA THR A 217 8.72 -13.98 -11.13
C THR A 217 9.58 -12.76 -11.48
N THR A 218 9.13 -11.94 -12.45
CA THR A 218 9.85 -10.73 -12.87
C THR A 218 9.68 -9.56 -11.90
N ASN A 219 8.70 -9.62 -10.98
CA ASN A 219 8.51 -8.60 -9.95
C ASN A 219 9.34 -8.87 -8.68
N SER A 220 10.11 -9.96 -8.63
CA SER A 220 11.01 -10.37 -7.53
C SER A 220 10.36 -10.72 -6.19
N ILE A 221 9.08 -10.40 -5.97
CA ILE A 221 8.36 -10.78 -4.75
C ILE A 221 7.89 -12.24 -4.80
N GLY A 222 7.63 -12.76 -6.00
CA GLY A 222 7.34 -14.16 -6.26
C GLY A 222 5.91 -14.62 -5.95
N LEU A 223 5.59 -15.82 -6.45
CA LEU A 223 4.32 -16.50 -6.31
C LEU A 223 4.37 -17.55 -5.21
N MET A 224 3.29 -17.60 -4.44
CA MET A 224 2.99 -18.63 -3.46
C MET A 224 1.79 -19.43 -3.97
N ILE A 225 1.97 -20.73 -4.15
CA ILE A 225 0.92 -21.64 -4.61
C ILE A 225 1.04 -22.92 -3.79
N ASP A 226 -0.09 -23.42 -3.30
CA ASP A 226 -0.14 -24.73 -2.64
C ASP A 226 0.13 -25.84 -3.67
N VAL A 227 1.20 -26.60 -3.45
CA VAL A 227 1.55 -27.78 -4.26
C VAL A 227 1.10 -29.01 -3.49
N SER A 228 0.16 -29.77 -4.07
CA SER A 228 -0.34 -30.99 -3.46
C SER A 228 0.57 -32.19 -3.72
N GLU A 229 0.28 -33.30 -3.06
CA GLU A 229 1.04 -34.55 -3.21
C GLU A 229 1.19 -34.95 -4.69
N GLY A 230 2.40 -35.36 -5.07
CA GLY A 230 2.75 -35.67 -6.45
C GLY A 230 3.14 -34.45 -7.31
N ASP A 231 3.55 -33.34 -6.69
CA ASP A 231 3.98 -32.10 -7.34
C ASP A 231 2.91 -31.48 -8.26
N ILE A 232 1.64 -31.60 -7.85
CA ILE A 232 0.51 -31.06 -8.59
C ILE A 232 0.23 -29.63 -8.11
N GLY A 233 0.35 -28.65 -9.02
CA GLY A 233 -0.05 -27.26 -8.77
C GLY A 233 0.83 -26.23 -9.47
N TYR A 234 2.14 -26.49 -9.57
CA TYR A 234 3.08 -25.59 -10.24
C TYR A 234 3.96 -26.33 -11.24
N ARG A 235 4.18 -25.73 -12.41
CA ARG A 235 5.15 -26.21 -13.40
C ARG A 235 6.11 -25.07 -13.76
N PRO A 236 7.43 -25.24 -13.58
CA PRO A 236 8.39 -24.21 -13.95
C PRO A 236 8.42 -24.00 -15.47
N ILE A 237 8.75 -22.77 -15.87
CA ILE A 237 9.00 -22.46 -17.27
C ILE A 237 10.32 -23.12 -17.68
N SER A 238 10.40 -23.63 -18.91
CA SER A 238 11.59 -24.32 -19.45
C SER A 238 12.81 -23.42 -19.70
N VAL A 239 12.70 -22.11 -19.44
CA VAL A 239 13.78 -21.14 -19.61
C VAL A 239 14.01 -20.35 -18.33
N SER A 240 15.27 -19.98 -18.06
CA SER A 240 15.63 -19.07 -16.98
C SER A 240 15.07 -17.67 -17.20
N TYR A 241 14.82 -16.91 -16.12
CA TYR A 241 14.38 -15.51 -16.19
C TYR A 241 15.27 -14.62 -17.05
N CYS A 242 16.59 -14.71 -16.93
CA CYS A 242 17.52 -13.95 -17.78
C CYS A 242 17.29 -14.21 -19.29
N LYS A 243 17.10 -15.47 -19.68
CA LYS A 243 16.77 -15.84 -21.08
C LYS A 243 15.36 -15.40 -21.47
N LEU A 244 14.41 -15.41 -20.54
CA LEU A 244 13.05 -14.93 -20.79
C LEU A 244 13.05 -13.44 -21.08
N ASP A 245 13.75 -12.65 -20.25
CA ASP A 245 13.90 -11.21 -20.42
C ASP A 245 14.57 -10.89 -21.76
N GLN A 246 15.67 -11.57 -22.10
CA GLN A 246 16.32 -11.44 -23.40
C GLN A 246 15.36 -11.68 -24.58
N LYS A 247 14.54 -12.73 -24.50
CA LYS A 247 13.56 -13.06 -25.56
C LYS A 247 12.44 -12.02 -25.68
N ILE A 248 11.99 -11.46 -24.57
CA ILE A 248 10.94 -10.43 -24.55
C ILE A 248 11.51 -9.13 -25.14
N SER A 249 12.68 -8.70 -24.66
CA SER A 249 13.36 -7.49 -25.14
C SER A 249 13.73 -7.56 -26.63
N SER A 250 14.20 -8.71 -27.13
CA SER A 250 14.59 -8.87 -28.53
C SER A 250 13.40 -8.76 -29.49
N LYS A 251 12.21 -9.25 -29.09
CA LYS A 251 10.99 -9.16 -29.91
C LYS A 251 10.37 -7.75 -29.90
N PHE A 252 10.51 -7.02 -28.79
CA PHE A 252 10.00 -5.65 -28.68
C PHE A 252 10.75 -4.69 -29.61
N ILE A 253 12.07 -4.88 -29.76
CA ILE A 253 12.90 -4.12 -30.71
C ILE A 253 12.47 -4.38 -32.16
N ILE A 254 12.18 -5.64 -32.52
CA ILE A 254 11.72 -5.98 -33.87
C ILE A 254 10.38 -5.32 -34.19
N PHE A 255 9.45 -5.30 -33.22
CA PHE A 255 8.14 -4.67 -33.41
C PHE A 255 8.24 -3.14 -33.57
N LEU A 256 9.07 -2.49 -32.74
CA LEU A 256 9.32 -1.05 -32.86
C LEU A 256 10.03 -0.66 -34.16
N ILE A 257 10.98 -1.47 -34.64
CA ILE A 257 11.63 -1.24 -35.94
C ILE A 257 10.64 -1.47 -37.08
N ALA A 258 9.79 -2.49 -37.01
CA ALA A 258 8.79 -2.76 -38.05
C ALA A 258 7.68 -1.70 -38.13
N ASP A 259 7.40 -1.01 -37.03
CA ASP A 259 6.47 0.13 -37.01
C ASP A 259 7.18 1.43 -37.44
N PHE A 260 8.44 1.64 -37.05
CA PHE A 260 9.25 2.78 -37.51
C PHE A 260 9.61 2.74 -39.01
N LEU A 261 9.70 1.55 -39.60
CA LEU A 261 9.91 1.37 -41.06
C LEU A 261 8.61 1.37 -41.87
N ARG A 262 7.45 1.53 -41.22
CA ARG A 262 6.13 1.61 -41.86
C ARG A 262 5.58 3.04 -41.96
N ASP A 263 6.27 4.01 -41.39
CA ASP A 263 6.07 5.46 -41.57
C ASP A 263 7.15 6.04 -42.50
#